data_AF-A0A9D8XA08-F1
#
_entry.id   AF-A0A9D8XA08-F1
#
_cell.length_a   1.000
_cell.length_b   1.000
_cell.length_c   1.000
_cell.angle_alpha   90.00
_cell.angle_beta   90.00
_cell.angle_gamma   90.00
#
_symmetry.space_group_name_H-M   'P 1'
#
loop_
_entity.id
_entity.type
_entity.pdbx_description
1 polymer ?
#
loop_
_entity_poly.entity_id
_entity_poly.type
_entity_poly.pdbx_seq_one_letter_code
_entity_poly.pdbx_strand_id
1 'polypeptide(L)'
;MRNLLRYIVVCLTLVLAACQDSGSERSEAVSLTFRLSTAELTRGAVTDSPSNTDSWSQAEKAVDGRYLYTVSVYLVNEQKQIVARRENIAVENQANEVVVTFDENDDLKRGIYTLMAVANNADTTISGTTYDSGLLGTWASTTYDELMSNKIDAGGDNISPKDVVQPLSLMKEIELHAGSNMVEGELVRTFARIRIEVNNNSGTFPLKINNLTFSNNFAQKRAYVFDDGTTRKYFDQTAAPVATSDDALQPFVKDSGEDYKTVDAQTSAVVFDGYLLESKADAGEEYTYTLDLTYDGVVTTSSSFYRESNTAIYRTSSLTIDNESYFLIYNQNRGRYLSADENNRVISVTLSEFSNLSATNVWQLIKNGNNYYIKNVNSGMYMQAPTSSNVTMGNSPIAYSINNNNSNNYLALQSGNYIEVRDRVNGYLVRGNSKYGNSNRFYLYKVKKTTTQSAPQSITYKTPITLTSIDPVSQQSSNVTAIKRNDFINILVTVSYNPESGEFEFYVKDWESGGGNVEFN
;
A
#
# COMPACT_ATOMS: atom_id res chain seq x y z
N MET A 1 -57.56 33.13 76.75
CA MET A 1 -58.15 33.35 75.40
C MET A 1 -57.30 34.21 74.45
N ARG A 2 -55.97 34.36 74.64
CA ARG A 2 -55.07 35.07 73.71
C ARG A 2 -54.13 34.17 72.90
N ASN A 3 -54.15 32.86 73.14
CA ASN A 3 -53.27 31.90 72.45
C ASN A 3 -53.98 31.07 71.35
N LEU A 4 -55.32 31.12 71.25
CA LEU A 4 -56.05 30.45 70.16
C LEU A 4 -56.10 31.30 68.87
N LEU A 5 -56.01 32.64 69.01
CA LEU A 5 -56.07 33.55 67.87
C LEU A 5 -54.76 33.58 67.04
N ARG A 6 -53.63 33.19 67.63
CA ARG A 6 -52.33 33.12 66.93
C ARG A 6 -52.20 31.86 66.05
N TYR A 7 -52.85 30.76 66.42
CA TYR A 7 -52.82 29.53 65.60
C TYR A 7 -53.74 29.61 64.38
N ILE A 8 -54.87 30.31 64.46
CA ILE A 8 -55.78 30.50 63.32
C ILE A 8 -55.18 31.45 62.27
N VAL A 9 -54.43 32.48 62.70
CA VAL A 9 -53.79 33.43 61.76
C VAL A 9 -52.58 32.82 61.04
N VAL A 10 -51.84 31.90 61.69
CA VAL A 10 -50.69 31.21 61.06
C VAL A 10 -51.16 30.10 60.11
N CYS A 11 -52.27 29.40 60.40
CA CYS A 11 -52.83 28.43 59.47
C CYS A 11 -53.53 29.07 58.25
N LEU A 12 -54.13 30.26 58.39
CA LEU A 12 -54.72 30.95 57.22
C LEU A 12 -53.66 31.58 56.29
N THR A 13 -52.51 32.03 56.82
CA THR A 13 -51.42 32.55 55.99
C THR A 13 -50.65 31.45 55.25
N LEU A 14 -50.60 30.22 55.79
CA LEU A 14 -50.02 29.07 55.09
C LEU A 14 -50.94 28.48 54.00
N VAL A 15 -52.26 28.65 54.10
CA VAL A 15 -53.20 28.21 53.05
C VAL A 15 -53.39 29.28 51.96
N LEU A 16 -53.24 30.58 52.29
CA LEU A 16 -53.24 31.65 51.28
C LEU A 16 -51.88 31.85 50.58
N ALA A 17 -50.76 31.43 51.17
CA ALA A 17 -49.46 31.34 50.47
C ALA A 17 -49.35 30.10 49.56
N ALA A 18 -50.28 29.15 49.66
CA ALA A 18 -50.40 28.02 48.73
C ALA A 18 -51.46 28.26 47.63
N CYS A 19 -52.10 29.43 47.61
CA CYS A 19 -53.18 29.74 46.68
C CYS A 19 -53.20 31.23 46.28
N GLN A 20 -52.02 31.79 46.04
CA GLN A 20 -51.84 33.04 45.27
C GLN A 20 -50.35 33.22 44.96
N ASP A 21 -49.85 32.32 44.13
CA ASP A 21 -48.87 32.71 43.13
C ASP A 21 -49.47 32.31 41.78
N SER A 22 -50.38 33.15 41.28
CA SER A 22 -50.46 33.38 39.83
C SER A 22 -49.25 34.22 39.40
N GLY A 23 -48.07 33.84 39.91
CA GLY A 23 -46.79 34.23 39.40
C GLY A 23 -46.74 33.63 38.02
N SER A 24 -46.47 34.51 37.05
CA SER A 24 -46.11 34.22 35.67
C SER A 24 -45.85 32.72 35.46
N GLU A 25 -46.60 32.09 34.56
CA GLU A 25 -46.13 30.87 33.89
C GLU A 25 -44.65 31.11 33.61
N ARG A 26 -43.78 30.48 34.41
CA ARG A 26 -42.35 30.60 34.22
C ARG A 26 -42.15 29.88 32.92
N SER A 27 -42.07 30.66 31.85
CA SER A 27 -42.00 30.21 30.48
C SER A 27 -41.22 28.91 30.43
N GLU A 28 -41.91 27.82 30.09
CA GLU A 28 -41.30 26.54 29.76
C GLU A 28 -40.53 26.61 28.44
N ALA A 29 -40.38 27.81 27.85
CA ALA A 29 -39.69 28.03 26.60
C ALA A 29 -38.35 27.29 26.59
N VAL A 30 -38.30 26.35 25.67
CA VAL A 30 -37.09 25.63 25.29
C VAL A 30 -36.60 26.32 24.03
N SER A 31 -35.37 26.82 24.08
CA SER A 31 -34.62 27.22 22.90
C SER A 31 -33.45 26.26 22.70
N LEU A 32 -33.05 26.09 21.46
CA LEU A 32 -32.05 25.11 21.08
C LEU A 32 -31.17 25.67 19.96
N THR A 33 -29.89 25.79 20.24
CA THR A 33 -28.87 26.17 19.28
C THR A 33 -27.98 24.98 18.97
N PHE A 34 -27.89 24.66 17.69
CA PHE A 34 -27.00 23.64 17.17
C PHE A 34 -25.80 24.27 16.50
N ARG A 35 -24.62 23.80 16.85
CA ARG A 35 -23.39 24.05 16.12
C ARG A 35 -23.01 22.75 15.40
N LEU A 36 -23.07 22.80 14.08
CA LEU A 36 -22.78 21.67 13.21
C LEU A 36 -21.46 21.94 12.49
N SER A 37 -20.54 20.99 12.53
CA SER A 37 -19.27 21.05 11.79
C SER A 37 -19.09 19.86 10.86
N THR A 38 -18.21 19.95 9.87
CA THR A 38 -17.82 18.80 9.05
C THR A 38 -16.77 17.95 9.76
N ALA A 39 -16.95 16.63 9.76
CA ALA A 39 -15.94 15.70 10.24
C ALA A 39 -14.78 15.57 9.23
N GLU A 40 -13.57 15.37 9.73
CA GLU A 40 -12.46 14.91 8.89
C GLU A 40 -12.70 13.46 8.46
N LEU A 41 -12.24 13.12 7.25
CA LEU A 41 -12.16 11.75 6.79
C LEU A 41 -11.06 11.04 7.58
N THR A 42 -11.41 9.94 8.26
CA THR A 42 -10.46 9.25 9.14
C THR A 42 -10.61 7.75 9.07
N ARG A 43 -9.50 7.02 9.21
CA ARG A 43 -9.52 5.62 9.61
C ARG A 43 -8.30 5.34 10.47
N GLY A 44 -8.57 4.98 11.71
CA GLY A 44 -7.52 4.88 12.69
C GLY A 44 -6.81 6.20 12.93
N ALA A 45 -5.47 6.19 12.92
CA ALA A 45 -4.64 7.38 13.11
C ALA A 45 -4.43 8.17 11.80
N VAL A 46 -4.98 7.68 10.69
CA VAL A 46 -4.86 8.32 9.38
C VAL A 46 -6.02 9.29 9.21
N THR A 47 -5.68 10.56 9.11
CA THR A 47 -6.60 11.64 8.70
C THR A 47 -6.26 12.05 7.27
N ASP A 48 -7.27 12.43 6.50
CA ASP A 48 -7.07 13.08 5.20
C ASP A 48 -6.59 14.53 5.41
N SER A 49 -5.31 14.67 5.78
CA SER A 49 -4.68 15.94 6.18
C SER A 49 -4.95 17.05 5.15
N PRO A 50 -5.26 18.29 5.60
CA PRO A 50 -5.44 19.45 4.73
C PRO A 50 -4.33 19.65 3.70
N SER A 51 -3.07 19.32 4.04
CA SER A 51 -1.90 19.49 3.18
C SER A 51 -1.97 18.73 1.85
N ASN A 52 -2.71 17.62 1.78
CA ASN A 52 -2.95 16.89 0.53
C ASN A 52 -3.94 17.61 -0.42
N THR A 53 -4.61 18.65 0.07
CA THR A 53 -5.71 19.36 -0.61
C THR A 53 -5.53 20.89 -0.56
N ASP A 54 -4.37 21.39 -0.11
CA ASP A 54 -4.07 22.83 -0.09
C ASP A 54 -4.10 23.46 -1.49
N SER A 55 -3.88 22.64 -2.53
CA SER A 55 -4.01 23.01 -3.94
C SER A 55 -5.46 23.02 -4.46
N TRP A 56 -6.43 22.51 -3.68
CA TRP A 56 -7.82 22.43 -4.10
C TRP A 56 -8.50 23.79 -3.97
N SER A 57 -9.28 24.15 -4.98
CA SER A 57 -10.19 25.28 -4.97
C SER A 57 -11.26 25.11 -3.88
N GLN A 58 -11.89 26.22 -3.48
CA GLN A 58 -13.03 26.16 -2.54
C GLN A 58 -14.17 25.30 -3.09
N ALA A 59 -14.37 25.30 -4.41
CA ALA A 59 -15.35 24.45 -5.06
C ALA A 59 -15.02 22.97 -4.88
N GLU A 60 -13.78 22.55 -5.11
CA GLU A 60 -13.35 21.16 -4.89
C GLU A 60 -13.48 20.75 -3.41
N LYS A 61 -13.16 21.66 -2.47
CA LYS A 61 -13.34 21.41 -1.02
C LYS A 61 -14.81 21.27 -0.63
N ALA A 62 -15.70 22.01 -1.29
CA ALA A 62 -17.15 21.91 -1.08
C ALA A 62 -17.72 20.63 -1.70
N VAL A 63 -17.30 20.27 -2.92
CA VAL A 63 -17.68 19.01 -3.57
C VAL A 63 -17.26 17.82 -2.70
N ASP A 64 -16.05 17.85 -2.14
CA ASP A 64 -15.52 16.84 -1.22
C ASP A 64 -16.28 16.72 0.11
N GLY A 65 -17.10 17.70 0.49
CA GLY A 65 -17.79 17.73 1.78
C GLY A 65 -16.94 18.27 2.95
N ARG A 66 -15.81 18.94 2.69
CA ARG A 66 -15.09 19.69 3.74
C ARG A 66 -15.82 20.97 4.10
N TYR A 67 -16.54 21.54 3.14
CA TYR A 67 -17.37 22.73 3.32
C TYR A 67 -18.86 22.42 3.14
N LEU A 68 -19.66 23.15 3.90
CA LEU A 68 -21.12 23.10 3.87
C LEU A 68 -21.63 24.15 2.89
N TYR A 69 -22.65 23.79 2.10
CA TYR A 69 -23.32 24.71 1.19
C TYR A 69 -24.78 24.93 1.58
N THR A 70 -25.50 23.84 1.79
CA THR A 70 -26.84 23.84 2.36
C THR A 70 -26.90 22.90 3.55
N VAL A 71 -27.66 23.27 4.57
CA VAL A 71 -27.95 22.40 5.71
C VAL A 71 -29.45 22.38 5.97
N SER A 72 -29.98 21.19 6.20
CA SER A 72 -31.34 20.96 6.69
C SER A 72 -31.28 20.23 8.02
N VAL A 73 -32.04 20.71 9.00
CA VAL A 73 -32.09 20.18 10.37
C VAL A 73 -33.52 19.83 10.72
N TYR A 74 -33.72 18.64 11.25
CA TYR A 74 -35.00 18.09 11.66
C TYR A 74 -34.90 17.63 13.12
N LEU A 75 -35.90 18.01 13.91
CA LEU A 75 -36.05 17.54 15.28
C LEU A 75 -37.21 16.56 15.34
N VAL A 76 -36.92 15.34 15.78
CA VAL A 76 -37.87 14.23 15.80
C VAL A 76 -38.11 13.82 17.25
N ASN A 77 -39.37 13.75 17.68
CA ASN A 77 -39.73 13.28 19.02
C ASN A 77 -39.65 11.74 19.15
N GLU A 78 -39.83 11.21 20.36
CA GLU A 78 -39.85 9.76 20.62
C GLU A 78 -40.94 9.01 19.85
N GLN A 79 -42.01 9.69 19.44
CA GLN A 79 -43.09 9.13 18.61
C GLN A 79 -42.77 9.17 17.10
N LYS A 80 -41.51 9.48 16.73
CA LYS A 80 -41.04 9.57 15.33
C LYS A 80 -41.79 10.62 14.51
N GLN A 81 -42.22 11.70 15.15
CA GLN A 81 -42.84 12.85 14.50
C GLN A 81 -41.83 13.99 14.39
N ILE A 82 -41.73 14.59 13.20
CA ILE A 82 -40.95 15.81 13.01
C ILE A 82 -41.72 16.95 13.70
N VAL A 83 -41.17 17.46 14.79
CA VAL A 83 -41.79 18.53 15.60
C VAL A 83 -41.30 19.91 15.21
N ALA A 84 -40.08 20.00 14.68
CA ALA A 84 -39.51 21.24 14.19
C ALA A 84 -38.52 20.94 13.05
N ARG A 85 -38.40 21.88 12.11
CA ARG A 85 -37.41 21.79 11.03
C ARG A 85 -36.95 23.15 10.55
N ARG A 86 -35.75 23.16 9.99
CA ARG A 86 -35.20 24.24 9.17
C ARG A 86 -34.58 23.58 7.95
N GLU A 87 -34.95 24.02 6.76
CA GLU A 87 -34.56 23.35 5.51
C GLU A 87 -33.82 24.32 4.61
N ASN A 88 -32.84 23.79 3.85
CA ASN A 88 -32.07 24.53 2.85
C ASN A 88 -31.43 25.82 3.38
N ILE A 89 -30.90 25.79 4.60
CA ILE A 89 -30.15 26.91 5.17
C ILE A 89 -28.85 27.05 4.36
N ALA A 90 -28.69 28.16 3.65
CA ALA A 90 -27.45 28.46 2.95
C ALA A 90 -26.34 28.77 3.96
N VAL A 91 -25.16 28.20 3.75
CA VAL A 91 -23.99 28.45 4.58
C VAL A 91 -23.10 29.51 3.93
N GLU A 92 -22.99 30.66 4.59
CA GLU A 92 -22.18 31.77 4.09
C GLU A 92 -20.69 31.39 4.03
N ASN A 93 -20.00 31.86 2.98
CA ASN A 93 -18.56 31.67 2.76
C ASN A 93 -18.08 30.22 2.70
N GLN A 94 -18.98 29.23 2.50
CA GLN A 94 -18.61 27.82 2.38
C GLN A 94 -17.75 27.38 3.57
N ALA A 95 -18.26 27.62 4.78
CA ALA A 95 -17.58 27.28 6.01
C ALA A 95 -17.66 25.77 6.30
N ASN A 96 -16.78 25.29 7.17
CA ASN A 96 -16.84 23.95 7.75
C ASN A 96 -17.77 23.87 8.98
N GLU A 97 -18.44 24.97 9.34
CA GLU A 97 -19.32 25.07 10.50
C GLU A 97 -20.56 25.91 10.16
N VAL A 98 -21.72 25.55 10.71
CA VAL A 98 -22.94 26.34 10.68
C VAL A 98 -23.64 26.31 12.04
N VAL A 99 -24.29 27.42 12.40
CA VAL A 99 -25.13 27.52 13.59
C VAL A 99 -26.60 27.59 13.18
N VAL A 100 -27.42 26.72 13.76
CA VAL A 100 -28.88 26.65 13.51
C VAL A 100 -29.62 26.78 14.83
N THR A 101 -30.57 27.70 14.92
CA THR A 101 -31.33 27.97 16.14
C THR A 101 -32.82 27.70 15.95
N PHE A 102 -33.41 27.01 16.93
CA PHE A 102 -34.83 26.94 17.20
C PHE A 102 -35.12 27.78 18.44
N ASP A 103 -36.06 28.71 18.31
CA ASP A 103 -36.39 29.67 19.35
C ASP A 103 -37.72 29.33 20.04
N GLU A 104 -38.13 30.18 20.97
CA GLU A 104 -39.34 29.99 21.75
C GLU A 104 -40.64 29.94 20.90
N ASN A 105 -40.61 30.37 19.65
CA ASN A 105 -41.76 30.29 18.73
C ASN A 105 -41.91 28.91 18.08
N ASP A 106 -40.92 28.02 18.21
CA ASP A 106 -40.97 26.66 17.67
C ASP A 106 -41.75 25.67 18.56
N ASP A 107 -42.34 26.14 19.68
CA ASP A 107 -43.14 25.35 20.64
C ASP A 107 -42.45 24.05 21.10
N LEU A 108 -41.13 24.12 21.27
CA LEU A 108 -40.33 22.99 21.73
C LEU A 108 -40.62 22.69 23.20
N LYS A 109 -40.77 21.40 23.51
CA LYS A 109 -40.99 20.90 24.87
C LYS A 109 -39.75 20.22 25.40
N ARG A 110 -39.65 20.10 26.71
CA ARG A 110 -38.63 19.25 27.34
C ARG A 110 -38.83 17.80 26.94
N GLY A 111 -37.74 17.05 26.86
CA GLY A 111 -37.79 15.62 26.56
C GLY A 111 -36.66 15.16 25.66
N ILE A 112 -36.74 13.89 25.27
CA ILE A 112 -35.75 13.25 24.40
C ILE A 112 -36.18 13.45 22.95
N TYR A 113 -35.20 13.82 22.12
CA TYR A 113 -35.38 14.01 20.68
C TYR A 113 -34.25 13.34 19.91
N THR A 114 -34.55 12.92 18.69
CA THR A 114 -33.53 12.64 17.69
C THR A 114 -33.32 13.87 16.83
N LEU A 115 -32.12 14.43 16.91
CA LEU A 115 -31.62 15.41 15.95
C LEU A 115 -31.19 14.68 14.69
N MET A 116 -31.72 15.10 13.55
CA MET A 116 -31.28 14.67 12.23
C MET A 116 -30.84 15.89 11.44
N ALA A 117 -29.59 15.93 10.99
CA ALA A 117 -29.09 16.99 10.14
C ALA A 117 -28.50 16.38 8.87
N VAL A 118 -28.72 17.04 7.73
CA VAL A 118 -28.12 16.70 6.46
C VAL A 118 -27.56 17.96 5.81
N ALA A 119 -26.40 17.83 5.21
CA ALA A 119 -25.81 18.88 4.40
C ALA A 119 -25.63 18.40 2.97
N ASN A 120 -25.65 19.37 2.04
CA ASN A 120 -25.33 19.16 0.63
C ASN A 120 -26.18 18.05 -0.02
N ASN A 121 -27.46 17.98 0.35
CA ASN A 121 -28.41 16.94 -0.04
C ASN A 121 -29.16 17.23 -1.35
N ALA A 122 -28.63 18.11 -2.19
CA ALA A 122 -29.22 18.48 -3.46
C ALA A 122 -28.12 18.93 -4.42
N ASP A 123 -28.42 18.82 -5.72
CA ASP A 123 -27.52 19.28 -6.77
C ASP A 123 -27.15 20.74 -6.53
N THR A 124 -25.84 20.97 -6.51
CA THR A 124 -25.30 22.25 -6.05
C THR A 124 -24.51 22.90 -7.17
N THR A 125 -24.86 24.15 -7.48
CA THR A 125 -24.14 24.94 -8.46
C THR A 125 -23.06 25.76 -7.76
N ILE A 126 -21.80 25.43 -8.05
CA ILE A 126 -20.62 26.12 -7.51
C ILE A 126 -19.86 26.75 -8.67
N SER A 127 -19.67 28.07 -8.62
CA SER A 127 -18.95 28.83 -9.64
C SER A 127 -19.45 28.58 -11.08
N GLY A 128 -20.76 28.38 -11.24
CA GLY A 128 -21.41 28.15 -12.55
C GLY A 128 -21.39 26.71 -13.04
N THR A 129 -20.81 25.77 -12.28
CA THR A 129 -20.87 24.33 -12.57
C THR A 129 -21.83 23.66 -11.60
N THR A 130 -22.81 22.91 -12.10
CA THR A 130 -23.72 22.11 -11.27
C THR A 130 -23.11 20.73 -11.06
N TYR A 131 -23.01 20.33 -9.80
CA TYR A 131 -22.52 19.03 -9.38
C TYR A 131 -23.69 18.20 -8.85
N ASP A 132 -23.76 16.94 -9.27
CA ASP A 132 -24.74 15.97 -8.80
C ASP A 132 -24.48 15.67 -7.31
N SER A 133 -25.55 15.56 -6.52
CA SER A 133 -25.49 15.13 -5.12
C SER A 133 -25.47 13.62 -4.92
N GLY A 134 -25.66 12.86 -6.00
CA GLY A 134 -25.89 11.42 -5.98
C GLY A 134 -27.23 11.05 -5.37
N LEU A 135 -28.12 12.00 -5.05
CA LEU A 135 -29.38 11.71 -4.40
C LEU A 135 -30.31 10.92 -5.35
N LEU A 136 -30.82 9.79 -4.88
CA LEU A 136 -31.77 8.99 -5.64
C LEU A 136 -33.19 9.55 -5.51
N GLY A 137 -33.60 10.34 -6.50
CA GLY A 137 -34.92 10.97 -6.53
C GLY A 137 -34.96 12.31 -5.80
N THR A 138 -36.16 12.79 -5.47
CA THR A 138 -36.34 14.05 -4.74
C THR A 138 -36.21 13.83 -3.24
N TRP A 139 -35.56 14.76 -2.55
CA TRP A 139 -35.44 14.73 -1.09
C TRP A 139 -36.83 14.69 -0.42
N ALA A 140 -37.08 13.63 0.35
CA ALA A 140 -38.33 13.41 1.06
C ALA A 140 -38.17 13.69 2.55
N SER A 141 -38.91 14.66 3.09
CA SER A 141 -38.69 15.19 4.45
C SER A 141 -39.97 15.46 5.25
N THR A 142 -41.12 14.94 4.84
CA THR A 142 -42.41 15.21 5.49
C THR A 142 -42.60 14.36 6.74
N THR A 143 -42.10 13.12 6.71
CA THR A 143 -42.22 12.17 7.81
C THR A 143 -40.86 11.61 8.19
N TYR A 144 -40.75 11.05 9.40
CA TYR A 144 -39.54 10.36 9.83
C TYR A 144 -39.18 9.19 8.90
N ASP A 145 -40.17 8.41 8.47
CA ASP A 145 -39.94 7.29 7.57
C ASP A 145 -39.47 7.76 6.19
N GLU A 146 -39.99 8.89 5.70
CA GLU A 146 -39.48 9.54 4.48
C GLU A 146 -38.01 9.96 4.65
N LEU A 147 -37.66 10.66 5.74
CA LEU A 147 -36.29 11.08 6.01
C LEU A 147 -35.32 9.88 5.98
N MET A 148 -35.70 8.81 6.67
CA MET A 148 -34.91 7.58 6.74
C MET A 148 -34.88 6.78 5.43
N SER A 149 -35.76 7.08 4.48
CA SER A 149 -35.82 6.39 3.18
C SER A 149 -34.98 7.05 2.09
N ASN A 150 -34.44 8.25 2.34
CA ASN A 150 -33.56 8.94 1.39
C ASN A 150 -32.28 8.15 1.15
N LYS A 151 -31.92 8.04 -0.12
CA LYS A 151 -30.83 7.20 -0.60
C LYS A 151 -29.95 7.97 -1.55
N ILE A 152 -28.69 7.55 -1.62
CA ILE A 152 -27.73 8.02 -2.60
C ILE A 152 -27.33 6.87 -3.52
N ASP A 153 -26.94 7.21 -4.74
CA ASP A 153 -26.43 6.34 -5.78
C ASP A 153 -25.04 6.84 -6.19
N ALA A 154 -24.09 5.92 -6.26
CA ALA A 154 -22.74 6.16 -6.71
C ALA A 154 -22.63 6.45 -8.22
N GLY A 155 -23.70 6.23 -8.99
CA GLY A 155 -23.73 6.49 -10.42
C GLY A 155 -23.02 5.39 -11.24
N GLY A 156 -21.96 5.76 -11.96
CA GLY A 156 -21.21 4.87 -12.86
C GLY A 156 -20.04 4.13 -12.21
N ASP A 157 -19.09 3.64 -13.01
CA ASP A 157 -17.99 2.75 -12.58
C ASP A 157 -17.01 3.36 -11.55
N ASN A 158 -17.02 4.69 -11.35
CA ASN A 158 -16.26 5.36 -10.28
C ASN A 158 -16.84 6.76 -9.93
N ILE A 159 -16.74 7.15 -8.65
CA ILE A 159 -16.96 8.54 -8.20
C ILE A 159 -15.61 9.19 -7.92
N SER A 160 -15.24 10.15 -8.75
CA SER A 160 -14.13 11.05 -8.46
C SER A 160 -14.50 11.99 -7.31
N PRO A 161 -13.58 12.30 -6.39
CA PRO A 161 -13.78 13.29 -5.33
C PRO A 161 -14.15 14.71 -5.79
N LYS A 162 -14.08 14.98 -7.10
CA LYS A 162 -14.33 16.28 -7.71
C LYS A 162 -15.63 16.37 -8.51
N ASP A 163 -16.33 15.26 -8.70
CA ASP A 163 -17.42 15.19 -9.67
C ASP A 163 -18.80 15.14 -9.00
N VAL A 164 -18.87 14.71 -7.74
CA VAL A 164 -20.13 14.53 -6.99
C VAL A 164 -20.03 15.23 -5.64
N VAL A 165 -20.98 16.11 -5.37
CA VAL A 165 -21.10 16.81 -4.07
C VAL A 165 -21.46 15.79 -3.01
N GLN A 166 -20.65 15.68 -1.97
CA GLN A 166 -20.83 14.69 -0.92
C GLN A 166 -21.93 15.09 0.05
N PRO A 167 -23.03 14.33 0.17
CA PRO A 167 -24.01 14.54 1.23
C PRO A 167 -23.42 14.10 2.57
N LEU A 168 -23.55 14.96 3.57
CA LEU A 168 -23.14 14.67 4.94
C LEU A 168 -24.35 14.56 5.84
N SER A 169 -24.31 13.66 6.82
CA SER A 169 -25.42 13.45 7.73
C SER A 169 -24.97 13.31 9.18
N LEU A 170 -25.89 13.63 10.09
CA LEU A 170 -25.78 13.43 11.52
C LEU A 170 -27.14 12.94 12.03
N MET A 171 -27.11 11.89 12.85
CA MET A 171 -28.26 11.45 13.64
C MET A 171 -27.79 11.31 15.09
N LYS A 172 -28.41 12.05 16.01
CA LYS A 172 -27.97 12.14 17.40
C LYS A 172 -29.16 12.27 18.35
N GLU A 173 -29.20 11.43 19.37
CA GLU A 173 -30.15 11.60 20.47
C GLU A 173 -29.72 12.77 21.37
N ILE A 174 -30.67 13.62 21.74
CA ILE A 174 -30.46 14.77 22.60
C ILE A 174 -31.59 14.86 23.63
N GLU A 175 -31.29 15.41 24.79
CA GLU A 175 -32.27 15.73 25.82
C GLU A 175 -32.40 17.25 25.94
N LEU A 176 -33.63 17.76 25.84
CA LEU A 176 -33.92 19.18 25.98
C LEU A 176 -34.44 19.48 27.38
N HIS A 177 -33.82 20.49 28.00
CA HIS A 177 -34.25 21.06 29.28
C HIS A 177 -34.86 22.46 29.05
N ALA A 178 -35.49 23.05 30.08
CA ALA A 178 -35.99 24.42 29.94
C ALA A 178 -34.86 25.44 29.80
N GLY A 179 -35.19 26.54 29.12
CA GLY A 179 -34.24 27.59 28.81
C GLY A 179 -33.46 27.28 27.53
N SER A 180 -32.21 27.74 27.48
CA SER A 180 -31.37 27.61 26.28
C SER A 180 -30.50 26.37 26.35
N ASN A 181 -30.62 25.52 25.33
CA ASN A 181 -29.84 24.32 25.13
C ASN A 181 -28.84 24.56 23.99
N MET A 182 -27.62 24.07 24.15
CA MET A 182 -26.59 24.13 23.12
C MET A 182 -26.09 22.72 22.85
N VAL A 183 -26.10 22.32 21.57
CA VAL A 183 -25.66 21.00 21.14
C VAL A 183 -24.66 21.14 20.01
N GLU A 184 -23.54 20.43 20.13
CA GLU A 184 -22.53 20.32 19.09
C GLU A 184 -22.61 18.95 18.42
N GLY A 185 -22.34 18.89 17.11
CA GLY A 185 -22.34 17.64 16.36
C GLY A 185 -21.56 17.74 15.05
N GLU A 186 -20.92 16.64 14.67
CA GLU A 186 -20.15 16.55 13.45
C GLU A 186 -20.96 15.80 12.38
N LEU A 187 -21.08 16.41 11.21
CA LEU A 187 -21.65 15.83 10.01
C LEU A 187 -20.59 14.94 9.36
N VAL A 188 -20.95 13.68 9.13
CA VAL A 188 -20.06 12.71 8.48
C VAL A 188 -20.49 12.49 7.04
N ARG A 189 -19.54 12.31 6.12
CA ARG A 189 -19.84 11.96 4.73
C ARG A 189 -20.56 10.61 4.68
N THR A 190 -21.48 10.46 3.74
CA THR A 190 -22.14 9.16 3.50
C THR A 190 -21.22 8.17 2.76
N PHE A 191 -20.14 8.67 2.13
CA PHE A 191 -19.14 7.88 1.42
C PHE A 191 -17.86 7.67 2.25
N ALA A 192 -17.11 6.63 1.91
CA ALA A 192 -15.70 6.44 2.26
C ALA A 192 -14.81 6.87 1.09
N ARG A 193 -13.60 7.35 1.36
CA ARG A 193 -12.60 7.64 0.32
C ARG A 193 -11.52 6.56 0.33
N ILE A 194 -11.19 6.01 -0.84
CA ILE A 194 -10.01 5.16 -1.02
C ILE A 194 -9.01 5.85 -1.93
N ARG A 195 -7.74 5.84 -1.53
CA ARG A 195 -6.62 6.35 -2.30
C ARG A 195 -5.54 5.29 -2.37
N ILE A 196 -5.03 5.03 -3.57
CA ILE A 196 -3.90 4.12 -3.80
C ILE A 196 -2.77 4.93 -4.40
N GLU A 197 -1.62 4.89 -3.76
CA GLU A 197 -0.39 5.52 -4.21
C GLU A 197 0.66 4.44 -4.46
N VAL A 198 1.33 4.52 -5.60
CA VAL A 198 2.40 3.59 -5.98
C VAL A 198 3.70 4.36 -6.00
N ASN A 199 4.67 3.88 -5.24
CA ASN A 199 6.04 4.35 -5.20
C ASN A 199 6.94 3.41 -6.01
N ASN A 200 7.62 3.96 -7.02
CA ASN A 200 8.60 3.26 -7.83
C ASN A 200 10.01 3.52 -7.28
N ASN A 201 10.50 2.58 -6.47
CA ASN A 201 11.84 2.61 -5.90
C ASN A 201 12.93 2.05 -6.83
N SER A 202 12.61 1.75 -8.09
CA SER A 202 13.62 1.32 -9.06
C SER A 202 14.52 2.47 -9.46
N GLY A 203 15.83 2.21 -9.59
CA GLY A 203 16.83 3.27 -9.82
C GLY A 203 16.74 3.92 -11.20
N THR A 204 16.32 3.17 -12.23
CA THR A 204 16.46 3.61 -13.64
C THR A 204 15.26 3.34 -14.52
N PHE A 205 14.31 2.51 -14.10
CA PHE A 205 13.21 2.05 -14.96
C PHE A 205 11.87 2.65 -14.52
N PRO A 206 11.09 3.23 -15.45
CA PRO A 206 9.72 3.62 -15.17
C PRO A 206 8.84 2.39 -14.97
N LEU A 207 7.96 2.46 -13.99
CA LEU A 207 6.95 1.44 -13.70
C LEU A 207 5.66 1.80 -14.44
N LYS A 208 5.20 0.92 -15.30
CA LYS A 208 3.89 1.00 -15.93
C LYS A 208 2.89 0.25 -15.08
N ILE A 209 1.72 0.85 -14.95
CA ILE A 209 0.55 0.24 -14.34
C ILE A 209 -0.41 0.06 -15.50
N ASN A 210 -0.70 -1.19 -15.83
CA ASN A 210 -1.56 -1.54 -16.96
C ASN A 210 -3.02 -1.55 -16.51
N ASN A 211 -3.28 -2.05 -15.31
CA ASN A 211 -4.63 -2.18 -14.77
C ASN A 211 -4.62 -2.16 -13.22
N LEU A 212 -5.73 -1.71 -12.65
CA LEU A 212 -6.07 -1.86 -11.23
C LEU A 212 -7.46 -2.45 -11.19
N THR A 213 -7.65 -3.54 -10.45
CA THR A 213 -8.96 -4.20 -10.34
C THR A 213 -9.27 -4.49 -8.88
N PHE A 214 -10.43 -4.06 -8.38
CA PHE A 214 -10.95 -4.45 -7.08
C PHE A 214 -11.64 -5.82 -7.14
N SER A 215 -11.74 -6.51 -6.01
CA SER A 215 -12.48 -7.76 -5.93
C SER A 215 -13.95 -7.57 -6.32
N ASN A 216 -14.58 -8.66 -6.76
CA ASN A 216 -15.97 -8.60 -7.21
C ASN A 216 -16.96 -8.27 -6.07
N ASN A 217 -16.55 -8.30 -4.82
CA ASN A 217 -17.34 -8.09 -3.61
C ASN A 217 -16.86 -6.85 -2.84
N PHE A 218 -16.73 -5.69 -3.49
CA PHE A 218 -16.03 -4.53 -2.92
C PHE A 218 -16.94 -3.47 -2.30
N ALA A 219 -17.70 -2.72 -3.10
CA ALA A 219 -18.49 -1.57 -2.61
C ALA A 219 -19.93 -1.58 -3.14
N GLN A 220 -20.83 -0.99 -2.36
CA GLN A 220 -22.22 -0.80 -2.77
C GLN A 220 -22.34 0.33 -3.79
N LYS A 221 -23.38 0.24 -4.63
CA LYS A 221 -23.79 1.30 -5.54
C LYS A 221 -24.78 2.27 -4.88
N ARG A 222 -25.54 1.82 -3.87
CA ARG A 222 -26.51 2.67 -3.17
C ARG A 222 -26.41 2.52 -1.66
N ALA A 223 -26.70 3.60 -0.94
CA ALA A 223 -26.74 3.62 0.52
C ALA A 223 -27.81 4.58 1.04
N TYR A 224 -28.20 4.43 2.30
CA TYR A 224 -29.10 5.38 2.97
C TYR A 224 -28.32 6.60 3.48
N VAL A 225 -28.92 7.77 3.36
CA VAL A 225 -28.30 9.02 3.86
C VAL A 225 -28.12 8.99 5.37
N PHE A 226 -29.13 8.51 6.11
CA PHE A 226 -29.09 8.37 7.57
C PHE A 226 -28.86 6.91 7.99
N ASP A 227 -27.97 6.71 8.95
CA ASP A 227 -27.74 5.42 9.62
C ASP A 227 -28.32 5.43 11.03
N ASP A 228 -29.22 4.49 11.33
CA ASP A 228 -29.79 4.29 12.67
C ASP A 228 -28.99 3.32 13.55
N GLY A 229 -27.81 2.90 13.07
CA GLY A 229 -26.92 1.97 13.76
C GLY A 229 -27.30 0.50 13.61
N THR A 230 -28.40 0.18 12.93
CA THR A 230 -28.93 -1.18 12.82
C THR A 230 -28.71 -1.78 11.42
N THR A 231 -29.79 -1.98 10.65
CA THR A 231 -29.81 -2.63 9.34
C THR A 231 -29.84 -1.65 8.16
N ARG A 232 -30.14 -0.36 8.41
CA ARG A 232 -30.26 0.67 7.36
C ARG A 232 -28.91 1.22 6.86
N LYS A 233 -27.83 0.48 7.08
CA LYS A 233 -26.50 0.80 6.54
C LYS A 233 -26.37 0.42 5.07
N TYR A 234 -27.15 -0.56 4.63
CA TYR A 234 -26.96 -1.20 3.35
C TYR A 234 -28.27 -1.21 2.57
N PHE A 235 -28.22 -0.91 1.27
CA PHE A 235 -29.39 -0.98 0.40
C PHE A 235 -29.75 -2.45 0.14
N ASP A 236 -30.83 -2.94 0.74
CA ASP A 236 -31.46 -4.26 0.53
C ASP A 236 -30.55 -5.52 0.66
N GLN A 237 -29.29 -5.37 1.08
CA GLN A 237 -28.31 -6.46 1.24
C GLN A 237 -27.55 -6.35 2.56
N THR A 238 -27.17 -7.47 3.17
CA THR A 238 -26.37 -7.46 4.42
C THR A 238 -24.87 -7.60 4.19
N ALA A 239 -24.46 -7.70 2.92
CA ALA A 239 -23.11 -8.00 2.48
C ALA A 239 -22.70 -7.13 1.28
N ALA A 240 -21.40 -7.13 0.97
CA ALA A 240 -20.84 -6.47 -0.18
C ALA A 240 -21.37 -7.14 -1.45
N PRO A 241 -22.01 -6.38 -2.35
CA PRO A 241 -22.62 -6.94 -3.55
C PRO A 241 -21.53 -7.52 -4.45
N VAL A 242 -21.81 -8.70 -5.02
CA VAL A 242 -20.93 -9.31 -6.02
C VAL A 242 -21.12 -8.62 -7.38
N ALA A 243 -20.08 -8.54 -8.21
CA ALA A 243 -20.07 -7.81 -9.49
C ALA A 243 -21.20 -8.16 -10.47
N THR A 244 -21.91 -9.28 -10.28
CA THR A 244 -23.12 -9.62 -11.06
C THR A 244 -24.41 -8.98 -10.54
N SER A 245 -24.36 -8.26 -9.41
CA SER A 245 -25.49 -7.57 -8.79
C SER A 245 -25.66 -6.19 -9.39
N ASP A 246 -26.91 -5.78 -9.61
CA ASP A 246 -27.27 -4.41 -10.03
C ASP A 246 -26.84 -3.34 -9.00
N ASP A 247 -26.54 -3.76 -7.78
CA ASP A 247 -26.09 -2.90 -6.68
C ASP A 247 -24.59 -2.96 -6.43
N ALA A 248 -23.83 -3.72 -7.22
CA ALA A 248 -22.38 -3.71 -7.13
C ALA A 248 -21.80 -2.51 -7.85
N LEU A 249 -20.86 -1.83 -7.21
CA LEU A 249 -19.90 -1.03 -7.94
C LEU A 249 -19.10 -2.00 -8.81
N GLN A 250 -19.22 -1.87 -10.14
CA GLN A 250 -18.43 -2.70 -11.04
C GLN A 250 -16.96 -2.45 -10.75
N PRO A 251 -16.11 -3.49 -10.75
CA PRO A 251 -14.68 -3.29 -10.58
C PRO A 251 -14.23 -2.24 -11.60
N PHE A 252 -13.47 -1.25 -11.13
CA PHE A 252 -12.75 -0.37 -12.03
C PHE A 252 -11.91 -1.27 -12.94
N VAL A 253 -12.24 -1.32 -14.23
CA VAL A 253 -11.44 -1.97 -15.26
C VAL A 253 -11.19 -0.90 -16.29
N LYS A 254 -10.08 -0.15 -16.14
CA LYS A 254 -9.62 0.70 -17.24
C LYS A 254 -8.85 -0.17 -18.23
N ASP A 255 -9.60 -1.00 -18.96
CA ASP A 255 -9.09 -1.75 -20.12
C ASP A 255 -9.10 -0.81 -21.34
N SER A 256 -8.11 0.08 -21.40
CA SER A 256 -7.90 0.92 -22.58
C SER A 256 -6.60 0.60 -23.31
N GLY A 257 -6.13 -0.65 -23.32
CA GLY A 257 -5.05 -1.15 -24.21
C GLY A 257 -3.71 -0.40 -24.21
N GLU A 258 -3.56 0.61 -23.37
CA GLU A 258 -2.44 1.54 -23.21
C GLU A 258 -2.20 1.71 -21.70
N ASP A 259 -0.95 2.00 -21.33
CA ASP A 259 -0.51 2.15 -19.94
C ASP A 259 -1.50 3.03 -19.15
N TYR A 260 -2.20 2.45 -18.17
CA TYR A 260 -3.16 3.16 -17.33
C TYR A 260 -2.50 4.35 -16.63
N LYS A 261 -1.27 4.15 -16.15
CA LYS A 261 -0.41 5.18 -15.58
C LYS A 261 1.05 4.74 -15.61
N THR A 262 1.96 5.69 -15.84
CA THR A 262 3.42 5.49 -15.70
C THR A 262 3.91 6.24 -14.48
N VAL A 263 4.76 5.58 -13.68
CA VAL A 263 5.44 6.14 -12.50
C VAL A 263 6.93 6.15 -12.78
N ASP A 264 7.52 7.34 -12.87
CA ASP A 264 8.95 7.50 -13.16
C ASP A 264 9.81 6.87 -12.05
N ALA A 265 11.05 6.53 -12.40
CA ALA A 265 12.02 5.97 -11.46
C ALA A 265 12.24 6.92 -10.27
N GLN A 266 12.30 6.37 -9.05
CA GLN A 266 12.45 7.12 -7.79
C GLN A 266 11.33 8.15 -7.53
N THR A 267 10.12 7.90 -8.03
CA THR A 267 8.96 8.78 -7.82
C THR A 267 7.74 8.01 -7.33
N SER A 268 6.76 8.74 -6.81
CA SER A 268 5.46 8.21 -6.39
C SER A 268 4.33 8.87 -7.17
N ALA A 269 3.25 8.12 -7.40
CA ALA A 269 2.06 8.67 -8.03
C ALA A 269 0.78 8.05 -7.48
N VAL A 270 -0.27 8.86 -7.37
CA VAL A 270 -1.62 8.42 -7.00
C VAL A 270 -2.26 7.70 -8.16
N VAL A 271 -2.49 6.40 -8.04
CA VAL A 271 -3.00 5.55 -9.12
C VAL A 271 -4.49 5.35 -9.03
N PHE A 272 -5.10 5.58 -7.87
CA PHE A 272 -6.54 5.60 -7.69
C PHE A 272 -6.90 6.55 -6.57
N ASP A 273 -7.98 7.30 -6.73
CA ASP A 273 -8.52 8.18 -5.70
C ASP A 273 -10.02 8.33 -5.97
N GLY A 274 -10.85 7.76 -5.11
CA GLY A 274 -12.28 7.62 -5.37
C GLY A 274 -13.12 7.50 -4.11
N TYR A 275 -14.37 7.92 -4.23
CA TYR A 275 -15.40 7.70 -3.23
C TYR A 275 -16.13 6.37 -3.45
N LEU A 276 -16.43 5.70 -2.36
CA LEU A 276 -17.10 4.41 -2.31
C LEU A 276 -18.19 4.46 -1.25
N LEU A 277 -19.30 3.78 -1.49
CA LEU A 277 -20.33 3.61 -0.47
C LEU A 277 -19.97 2.48 0.48
N GLU A 278 -20.55 2.56 1.68
CA GLU A 278 -20.33 1.60 2.74
C GLU A 278 -20.71 0.17 2.31
N SER A 279 -19.94 -0.80 2.78
CA SER A 279 -20.14 -2.21 2.49
C SER A 279 -19.55 -3.07 3.60
N LYS A 280 -19.92 -4.35 3.63
CA LYS A 280 -19.32 -5.32 4.55
C LYS A 280 -19.07 -6.64 3.85
N ALA A 281 -17.84 -7.13 3.91
CA ALA A 281 -17.51 -8.43 3.35
C ALA A 281 -18.29 -9.55 4.05
N ASP A 282 -18.63 -10.60 3.30
CA ASP A 282 -19.24 -11.80 3.85
C ASP A 282 -18.35 -12.44 4.93
N ALA A 283 -18.94 -13.26 5.79
CA ALA A 283 -18.21 -13.91 6.85
C ALA A 283 -17.11 -14.83 6.28
N GLY A 284 -15.84 -14.48 6.53
CA GLY A 284 -14.67 -15.21 6.02
C GLY A 284 -14.16 -14.71 4.66
N GLU A 285 -14.81 -13.71 4.06
CA GLU A 285 -14.35 -13.06 2.84
C GLU A 285 -13.59 -11.76 3.16
N GLU A 286 -12.71 -11.37 2.24
CA GLU A 286 -11.84 -10.18 2.38
C GLU A 286 -11.94 -9.31 1.13
N TYR A 287 -11.78 -8.01 1.30
CA TYR A 287 -11.61 -7.12 0.16
C TYR A 287 -10.20 -7.30 -0.42
N THR A 288 -10.11 -7.48 -1.73
CA THR A 288 -8.82 -7.56 -2.40
C THR A 288 -8.75 -6.60 -3.58
N TYR A 289 -7.53 -6.25 -3.98
CA TYR A 289 -7.26 -5.52 -5.22
C TYR A 289 -6.06 -6.11 -5.93
N THR A 290 -6.02 -6.00 -7.26
CA THR A 290 -4.92 -6.47 -8.10
C THR A 290 -4.34 -5.30 -8.86
N LEU A 291 -3.02 -5.13 -8.80
CA LEU A 291 -2.27 -4.23 -9.67
C LEU A 291 -1.59 -5.06 -10.76
N ASP A 292 -1.85 -4.72 -12.01
CA ASP A 292 -1.14 -5.25 -13.17
C ASP A 292 -0.01 -4.28 -13.51
N LEU A 293 1.22 -4.67 -13.19
CA LEU A 293 2.39 -3.80 -13.19
C LEU A 293 3.41 -4.33 -14.20
N THR A 294 4.04 -3.44 -14.98
CA THR A 294 5.10 -3.80 -15.91
C THR A 294 6.28 -2.83 -15.81
N TYR A 295 7.51 -3.34 -15.75
CA TYR A 295 8.70 -2.55 -16.11
C TYR A 295 9.03 -2.80 -17.58
N ASP A 296 9.00 -1.74 -18.39
CA ASP A 296 9.34 -1.81 -19.80
C ASP A 296 10.81 -1.51 -20.06
N GLY A 297 11.37 -2.18 -21.06
CA GLY A 297 12.75 -1.94 -21.48
C GLY A 297 13.78 -2.39 -20.46
N VAL A 298 13.44 -3.35 -19.58
CA VAL A 298 14.40 -3.92 -18.63
C VAL A 298 15.51 -4.60 -19.43
N VAL A 299 16.67 -3.97 -19.42
CA VAL A 299 17.90 -4.60 -19.89
C VAL A 299 18.40 -5.48 -18.76
N THR A 300 18.04 -6.76 -18.77
CA THR A 300 18.81 -7.74 -18.00
C THR A 300 20.21 -7.70 -18.57
N THR A 301 21.14 -7.06 -17.85
CA THR A 301 22.55 -7.14 -18.21
C THR A 301 22.91 -8.63 -18.27
N SER A 302 23.61 -9.04 -19.32
CA SER A 302 23.94 -10.45 -19.56
C SER A 302 24.84 -10.99 -18.45
N SER A 303 24.25 -11.39 -17.32
CA SER A 303 24.99 -12.04 -16.24
C SER A 303 25.14 -13.52 -16.62
N SER A 304 26.31 -13.87 -17.16
CA SER A 304 26.71 -15.27 -17.25
C SER A 304 26.99 -15.75 -15.84
N PHE A 305 26.04 -16.45 -15.21
CA PHE A 305 26.30 -17.11 -13.94
C PHE A 305 26.80 -18.55 -14.16
N TYR A 306 27.74 -18.92 -13.31
CA TYR A 306 28.46 -20.18 -13.35
C TYR A 306 27.95 -21.05 -12.20
N ARG A 307 27.35 -22.22 -12.51
CA ARG A 307 26.99 -23.20 -11.47
C ARG A 307 28.05 -24.29 -11.41
N GLU A 308 28.66 -24.46 -10.24
CA GLU A 308 29.56 -25.57 -9.95
C GLU A 308 28.78 -26.90 -9.96
N SER A 309 29.33 -27.94 -10.59
CA SER A 309 28.88 -29.30 -10.39
C SER A 309 29.32 -29.81 -9.02
N ASN A 310 28.44 -30.48 -8.27
CA ASN A 310 28.78 -31.07 -6.97
C ASN A 310 29.78 -32.24 -7.05
N THR A 311 30.26 -32.59 -8.25
CA THR A 311 31.16 -33.73 -8.47
C THR A 311 32.55 -33.25 -8.87
N ALA A 312 33.53 -33.51 -8.00
CA ALA A 312 34.95 -33.26 -8.27
C ALA A 312 35.50 -34.26 -9.30
N ILE A 313 36.20 -33.75 -10.31
CA ILE A 313 36.99 -34.53 -11.26
C ILE A 313 38.44 -34.55 -10.77
N TYR A 314 38.92 -35.75 -10.45
CA TYR A 314 40.26 -35.96 -9.90
C TYR A 314 41.03 -37.10 -10.59
N ARG A 315 40.49 -37.65 -11.69
CA ARG A 315 41.11 -38.66 -12.55
C ARG A 315 41.03 -38.22 -14.01
N THR A 316 42.10 -38.43 -14.78
CA THR A 316 42.17 -38.08 -16.21
C THR A 316 41.12 -38.84 -17.03
N SER A 317 40.84 -40.10 -16.67
CA SER A 317 39.78 -40.94 -17.26
C SER A 317 38.37 -40.36 -17.14
N SER A 318 38.15 -39.49 -16.15
CA SER A 318 36.86 -38.84 -15.88
C SER A 318 36.80 -37.41 -16.44
N LEU A 319 37.90 -36.95 -17.06
CA LEU A 319 38.00 -35.62 -17.64
C LEU A 319 37.50 -35.64 -19.09
N THR A 320 36.21 -35.38 -19.27
CA THR A 320 35.60 -35.15 -20.58
C THR A 320 35.65 -33.67 -20.93
N ILE A 321 36.31 -33.31 -22.04
CA ILE A 321 36.44 -31.93 -22.53
C ILE A 321 35.73 -31.79 -23.88
N ASP A 322 34.84 -30.80 -23.95
CA ASP A 322 34.20 -30.27 -25.15
C ASP A 322 34.59 -28.78 -25.31
N ASN A 323 34.14 -28.14 -26.41
CA ASN A 323 34.49 -26.75 -26.71
C ASN A 323 33.95 -25.72 -25.68
N GLU A 324 33.04 -26.13 -24.79
CA GLU A 324 32.39 -25.29 -23.77
C GLU A 324 32.66 -25.81 -22.34
N SER A 325 33.77 -26.52 -22.14
CA SER A 325 34.11 -27.10 -20.85
C SER A 325 34.84 -26.09 -19.96
N TYR A 326 34.04 -25.47 -19.08
CA TYR A 326 34.49 -24.53 -18.05
C TYR A 326 34.67 -25.23 -16.70
N PHE A 327 35.65 -24.80 -15.92
CA PHE A 327 36.01 -25.44 -14.66
C PHE A 327 36.47 -24.45 -13.59
N LEU A 328 36.24 -24.82 -12.33
CA LEU A 328 37.01 -24.33 -11.20
C LEU A 328 38.19 -25.27 -10.94
N ILE A 329 39.35 -24.71 -10.62
CA ILE A 329 40.57 -25.48 -10.32
C ILE A 329 40.86 -25.35 -8.82
N TYR A 330 40.59 -26.41 -8.07
CA TYR A 330 40.65 -26.42 -6.61
C TYR A 330 41.84 -27.21 -6.09
N ASN A 331 42.65 -26.59 -5.21
CA ASN A 331 43.73 -27.27 -4.49
C ASN A 331 43.20 -27.80 -3.15
N GLN A 332 42.97 -29.11 -3.09
CA GLN A 332 42.33 -29.76 -1.94
C GLN A 332 43.17 -29.69 -0.65
N ASN A 333 44.50 -29.70 -0.75
CA ASN A 333 45.35 -29.64 0.45
C ASN A 333 45.42 -28.24 1.08
N ARG A 334 45.10 -27.20 0.31
CA ARG A 334 45.14 -25.81 0.77
C ARG A 334 43.76 -25.20 0.97
N GLY A 335 42.71 -25.84 0.47
CA GLY A 335 41.36 -25.28 0.51
C GLY A 335 41.20 -24.03 -0.34
N ARG A 336 41.93 -23.92 -1.47
CA ARG A 336 41.95 -22.71 -2.32
C ARG A 336 41.73 -23.02 -3.79
N TYR A 337 41.10 -22.10 -4.50
CA TYR A 337 40.86 -22.15 -5.93
C TYR A 337 41.85 -21.25 -6.68
N LEU A 338 42.20 -21.61 -7.91
CA LEU A 338 42.96 -20.71 -8.79
C LEU A 338 42.05 -19.64 -9.38
N SER A 339 42.52 -18.39 -9.39
CA SER A 339 41.82 -17.23 -9.93
C SER A 339 42.78 -16.31 -10.67
N ALA A 340 42.24 -15.38 -11.45
CA ALA A 340 42.96 -14.32 -12.12
C ALA A 340 42.85 -13.00 -11.36
N ASP A 341 43.97 -12.30 -11.17
CA ASP A 341 43.97 -10.90 -10.71
C ASP A 341 44.02 -9.90 -11.87
N GLU A 342 43.80 -8.63 -11.56
CA GLU A 342 43.81 -7.51 -12.51
C GLU A 342 45.18 -7.28 -13.16
N ASN A 343 46.25 -7.81 -12.57
CA ASN A 343 47.63 -7.69 -13.07
C ASN A 343 48.03 -8.88 -13.94
N ASN A 344 47.06 -9.65 -14.44
CA ASN A 344 47.27 -10.82 -15.28
C ASN A 344 48.08 -11.92 -14.59
N ARG A 345 47.96 -12.04 -13.26
CA ARG A 345 48.60 -13.09 -12.47
C ARG A 345 47.56 -14.15 -12.10
N VAL A 346 48.03 -15.38 -11.97
CA VAL A 346 47.26 -16.44 -11.35
C VAL A 346 47.48 -16.35 -9.84
N ILE A 347 46.38 -16.20 -9.11
CA ILE A 347 46.35 -16.15 -7.66
C ILE A 347 45.56 -17.33 -7.11
N SER A 348 45.60 -17.53 -5.78
CA SER A 348 44.79 -18.54 -5.10
C SER A 348 43.84 -17.89 -4.10
N VAL A 349 42.55 -18.21 -4.19
CA VAL A 349 41.49 -17.62 -3.37
C VAL A 349 40.74 -18.68 -2.54
N THR A 350 40.29 -18.35 -1.33
CA THR A 350 39.39 -19.21 -0.53
C THR A 350 37.95 -19.08 -1.00
N LEU A 351 37.08 -20.04 -0.67
CA LEU A 351 35.66 -19.97 -1.00
C LEU A 351 34.97 -18.70 -0.45
N SER A 352 35.40 -18.20 0.72
CA SER A 352 34.86 -16.98 1.32
C SER A 352 35.34 -15.68 0.65
N GLU A 353 36.44 -15.74 -0.10
CA GLU A 353 36.90 -14.64 -0.95
C GLU A 353 36.10 -14.59 -2.27
N PHE A 354 35.21 -15.57 -2.51
CA PHE A 354 34.14 -15.48 -3.50
C PHE A 354 32.90 -14.86 -2.83
N SER A 355 32.47 -13.68 -3.28
CA SER A 355 31.09 -13.24 -3.04
C SER A 355 30.12 -13.88 -4.04
N ASN A 356 30.58 -14.18 -5.26
CA ASN A 356 29.85 -14.92 -6.32
C ASN A 356 30.83 -15.61 -7.30
N LEU A 357 30.43 -16.72 -7.92
CA LEU A 357 31.19 -17.35 -9.02
C LEU A 357 31.18 -16.45 -10.26
N SER A 358 32.31 -15.81 -10.55
CA SER A 358 32.50 -14.89 -11.68
C SER A 358 33.51 -15.42 -12.70
N ALA A 359 33.54 -14.80 -13.88
CA ALA A 359 34.43 -15.19 -14.97
C ALA A 359 35.93 -15.14 -14.62
N THR A 360 36.33 -14.37 -13.59
CA THR A 360 37.74 -14.27 -13.14
C THR A 360 38.23 -15.56 -12.51
N ASN A 361 37.32 -16.33 -11.90
CA ASN A 361 37.62 -17.57 -11.21
C ASN A 361 37.42 -18.83 -12.08
N VAL A 362 36.87 -18.67 -13.27
CA VAL A 362 36.52 -19.77 -14.18
C VAL A 362 37.58 -19.91 -15.26
N TRP A 363 37.95 -21.17 -15.51
CA TRP A 363 38.94 -21.55 -16.50
C TRP A 363 38.31 -22.43 -17.57
N GLN A 364 38.53 -22.10 -18.84
CA GLN A 364 38.22 -22.98 -19.95
C GLN A 364 39.43 -23.88 -20.20
N LEU A 365 39.22 -25.20 -20.19
CA LEU A 365 40.23 -26.15 -20.63
C LEU A 365 39.97 -26.53 -22.09
N ILE A 366 40.95 -26.30 -22.95
CA ILE A 366 40.89 -26.59 -24.39
C ILE A 366 41.85 -27.75 -24.66
N LYS A 367 41.34 -28.85 -25.24
CA LYS A 367 42.14 -30.03 -25.56
C LYS A 367 42.57 -30.02 -27.04
N ASN A 368 43.85 -30.22 -27.31
CA ASN A 368 44.37 -30.45 -28.66
C ASN A 368 45.39 -31.60 -28.64
N GLY A 369 45.04 -32.73 -29.24
CA GLY A 369 45.81 -33.96 -29.12
C GLY A 369 45.98 -34.37 -27.66
N ASN A 370 47.23 -34.52 -27.22
CA ASN A 370 47.61 -34.87 -25.84
C ASN A 370 47.82 -33.66 -24.92
N ASN A 371 47.68 -32.44 -25.45
CA ASN A 371 47.93 -31.21 -24.71
C ASN A 371 46.63 -30.52 -24.30
N TYR A 372 46.71 -29.77 -23.21
CA TYR A 372 45.65 -28.94 -22.67
C TYR A 372 46.09 -27.48 -22.63
N TYR A 373 45.22 -26.55 -22.98
CA TYR A 373 45.44 -25.13 -22.83
C TYR A 373 44.43 -24.58 -21.83
N ILE A 374 44.91 -23.82 -20.85
CA ILE A 374 44.11 -23.31 -19.74
C ILE A 374 43.90 -21.82 -19.97
N LYS A 375 42.67 -21.42 -20.29
CA LYS A 375 42.31 -20.05 -20.63
C LYS A 375 41.40 -19.46 -19.56
N ASN A 376 41.71 -18.27 -19.05
CA ASN A 376 40.82 -17.58 -18.11
C ASN A 376 39.61 -17.00 -18.86
N VAL A 377 38.42 -17.17 -18.31
CA VAL A 377 37.19 -16.75 -19.02
C VAL A 377 37.02 -15.23 -19.02
N ASN A 378 37.43 -14.53 -17.96
CA ASN A 378 37.32 -13.07 -17.90
C ASN A 378 38.26 -12.35 -18.85
N SER A 379 39.56 -12.66 -18.77
CA SER A 379 40.58 -11.95 -19.55
C SER A 379 40.76 -12.50 -20.96
N GLY A 380 40.28 -13.72 -21.23
CA GLY A 380 40.54 -14.42 -22.49
C GLY A 380 42.01 -14.82 -22.70
N MET A 381 42.87 -14.65 -21.71
CA MET A 381 44.29 -15.00 -21.80
C MET A 381 44.55 -16.43 -21.31
N TYR A 382 45.67 -16.99 -21.77
CA TYR A 382 46.12 -18.32 -21.40
C TYR A 382 47.08 -18.26 -20.22
N MET A 383 46.94 -19.21 -19.30
CA MET A 383 47.91 -19.45 -18.24
C MET A 383 49.27 -19.77 -18.86
N GLN A 384 50.30 -19.03 -18.46
CA GLN A 384 51.67 -19.18 -18.97
C GLN A 384 52.43 -20.27 -18.22
N ALA A 385 53.53 -20.75 -18.79
CA ALA A 385 54.32 -21.84 -18.19
C ALA A 385 54.73 -21.49 -16.75
N PRO A 386 54.51 -22.39 -15.78
CA PRO A 386 54.79 -22.09 -14.39
C PRO A 386 56.31 -22.07 -14.15
N THR A 387 56.83 -20.96 -13.66
CA THR A 387 58.25 -20.75 -13.34
C THR A 387 58.44 -20.64 -11.82
N SER A 388 59.67 -20.46 -11.32
CA SER A 388 59.89 -20.24 -9.88
C SER A 388 59.29 -18.92 -9.34
N SER A 389 58.73 -18.06 -10.20
CA SER A 389 57.99 -16.84 -9.87
C SER A 389 56.48 -17.04 -9.99
N ASN A 390 55.69 -15.97 -9.77
CA ASN A 390 54.23 -16.02 -9.99
C ASN A 390 53.89 -16.59 -11.37
N VAL A 391 52.92 -17.49 -11.42
CA VAL A 391 52.30 -17.88 -12.68
C VAL A 391 51.54 -16.68 -13.22
N THR A 392 51.77 -16.34 -14.48
CA THR A 392 51.10 -15.23 -15.17
C THR A 392 50.17 -15.75 -16.25
N MET A 393 49.38 -14.85 -16.82
CA MET A 393 48.57 -15.07 -17.99
C MET A 393 49.10 -14.23 -19.16
N GLY A 394 48.88 -14.70 -20.38
CA GLY A 394 49.31 -14.04 -21.60
C GLY A 394 48.52 -14.50 -22.82
N ASN A 395 48.66 -13.77 -23.92
CA ASN A 395 47.87 -14.02 -25.13
C ASN A 395 48.25 -15.31 -25.87
N SER A 396 49.49 -15.80 -25.68
CA SER A 396 49.98 -17.01 -26.35
C SER A 396 49.58 -18.28 -25.57
N PRO A 397 48.97 -19.29 -26.23
CA PRO A 397 48.61 -20.54 -25.58
C PRO A 397 49.85 -21.36 -25.22
N ILE A 398 49.92 -21.84 -23.96
CA ILE A 398 50.96 -22.73 -23.48
C ILE A 398 50.38 -24.13 -23.25
N ALA A 399 51.06 -25.14 -23.76
CA ALA A 399 50.65 -26.53 -23.61
C ALA A 399 50.92 -27.03 -22.18
N TYR A 400 49.88 -27.57 -21.56
CA TYR A 400 49.91 -28.30 -20.30
C TYR A 400 49.65 -29.78 -20.53
N SER A 401 50.33 -30.61 -19.75
CA SER A 401 49.93 -31.98 -19.48
C SER A 401 49.11 -32.02 -18.19
N ILE A 402 48.03 -32.81 -18.20
CA ILE A 402 47.20 -33.08 -17.02
C ILE A 402 47.36 -34.54 -16.68
N ASN A 403 48.07 -34.80 -15.59
CA ASN A 403 48.42 -36.15 -15.16
C ASN A 403 47.66 -36.49 -13.88
N ASN A 404 47.24 -37.75 -13.72
CA ASN A 404 46.76 -38.25 -12.43
C ASN A 404 47.74 -39.29 -11.89
N ASN A 405 47.94 -39.30 -10.57
CA ASN A 405 48.58 -40.44 -9.91
C ASN A 405 47.49 -41.40 -9.46
N ASN A 406 47.47 -42.61 -10.02
CA ASN A 406 46.43 -43.61 -9.79
C ASN A 406 46.24 -43.97 -8.31
N SER A 407 47.25 -43.76 -7.47
CA SER A 407 47.23 -44.14 -6.05
C SER A 407 46.52 -43.13 -5.14
N ASN A 408 46.39 -41.86 -5.56
CA ASN A 408 46.06 -40.77 -4.63
C ASN A 408 44.92 -39.84 -5.08
N ASN A 409 44.19 -40.19 -6.16
CA ASN A 409 42.95 -39.52 -6.56
C ASN A 409 43.07 -37.97 -6.69
N TYR A 410 43.99 -37.47 -7.51
CA TYR A 410 44.12 -36.04 -7.84
C TYR A 410 44.67 -35.83 -9.25
N LEU A 411 44.54 -34.58 -9.74
CA LEU A 411 45.18 -34.11 -10.98
C LEU A 411 46.39 -33.23 -10.67
N ALA A 412 47.36 -33.25 -11.58
CA ALA A 412 48.54 -32.40 -11.59
C ALA A 412 48.62 -31.68 -12.93
N LEU A 413 48.73 -30.35 -12.90
CA LEU A 413 48.82 -29.48 -14.07
C LEU A 413 50.30 -29.12 -14.29
N GLN A 414 50.88 -29.50 -15.43
CA GLN A 414 52.31 -29.36 -15.68
C GLN A 414 52.64 -28.82 -17.08
N SER A 415 53.52 -27.82 -17.13
CA SER A 415 54.20 -27.38 -18.35
C SER A 415 55.67 -27.11 -18.00
N GLY A 416 56.53 -28.12 -18.16
CA GLY A 416 57.86 -28.16 -17.54
C GLY A 416 57.77 -28.38 -16.03
N ASN A 417 57.33 -27.36 -15.28
CA ASN A 417 57.07 -27.43 -13.84
C ASN A 417 55.58 -27.67 -13.53
N TYR A 418 55.28 -28.12 -12.31
CA TYR A 418 53.93 -28.26 -11.78
C TYR A 418 53.43 -26.93 -11.21
N ILE A 419 52.15 -26.62 -11.43
CA ILE A 419 51.49 -25.50 -10.73
C ILE A 419 51.42 -25.82 -9.24
N GLU A 420 51.90 -24.92 -8.41
CA GLU A 420 52.02 -25.04 -6.96
C GLU A 420 51.24 -23.92 -6.26
N VAL A 421 50.40 -24.28 -5.28
CA VAL A 421 49.77 -23.34 -4.35
C VAL A 421 50.48 -23.38 -3.00
N ARG A 422 50.89 -22.22 -2.46
CA ARG A 422 51.58 -22.10 -1.18
C ARG A 422 50.84 -21.21 -0.19
N ASP A 423 51.05 -21.48 1.09
CA ASP A 423 50.80 -20.48 2.14
C ASP A 423 51.83 -19.36 1.98
N ARG A 424 51.39 -18.11 2.17
CA ARG A 424 52.09 -16.88 1.81
C ARG A 424 53.48 -16.77 2.46
N VAL A 425 54.50 -17.33 1.82
CA VAL A 425 55.92 -17.12 2.16
C VAL A 425 56.56 -16.42 0.96
N ASN A 426 57.02 -15.19 1.16
CA ASN A 426 57.64 -14.31 0.14
C ASN A 426 56.70 -13.82 -0.99
N GLY A 427 55.42 -13.61 -0.70
CA GLY A 427 54.52 -12.85 -1.60
C GLY A 427 53.96 -13.58 -2.82
N TYR A 428 54.28 -14.87 -3.01
CA TYR A 428 53.82 -15.67 -4.17
C TYR A 428 52.84 -16.76 -3.72
N LEU A 429 51.58 -16.68 -4.17
CA LEU A 429 50.51 -17.63 -3.82
C LEU A 429 50.41 -18.79 -4.81
N VAL A 430 50.75 -18.56 -6.08
CA VAL A 430 50.74 -19.58 -7.16
C VAL A 430 52.02 -19.47 -8.00
N ARG A 431 52.78 -20.55 -8.11
CA ARG A 431 54.07 -20.61 -8.84
C ARG A 431 54.32 -21.98 -9.46
N GLY A 432 55.44 -22.14 -10.15
CA GLY A 432 55.96 -23.42 -10.61
C GLY A 432 56.90 -24.11 -9.62
N ASN A 433 56.75 -25.43 -9.51
CA ASN A 433 57.64 -26.31 -8.77
C ASN A 433 58.09 -27.48 -9.66
N SER A 434 59.40 -27.75 -9.70
CA SER A 434 59.95 -28.88 -10.46
C SER A 434 59.69 -30.22 -9.79
N LYS A 435 59.37 -30.22 -8.48
CA LYS A 435 59.04 -31.41 -7.71
C LYS A 435 57.53 -31.54 -7.53
N TYR A 436 57.07 -32.77 -7.71
CA TYR A 436 55.69 -33.14 -7.42
C TYR A 436 55.45 -33.26 -5.91
N GLY A 437 54.39 -32.63 -5.39
CA GLY A 437 54.05 -32.65 -3.96
C GLY A 437 52.59 -32.31 -3.67
N ASN A 438 52.24 -32.22 -2.37
CA ASN A 438 50.86 -31.96 -1.92
C ASN A 438 50.33 -30.60 -2.40
N SER A 439 51.21 -29.60 -2.54
CA SER A 439 50.88 -28.26 -3.03
C SER A 439 50.54 -28.23 -4.52
N ASN A 440 50.71 -29.33 -5.26
CA ASN A 440 50.47 -29.44 -6.70
C ASN A 440 49.30 -30.38 -7.06
N ARG A 441 48.38 -30.61 -6.11
CA ARG A 441 47.24 -31.53 -6.24
C ARG A 441 45.95 -30.76 -6.43
N PHE A 442 45.27 -31.01 -7.55
CA PHE A 442 44.06 -30.29 -7.92
C PHE A 442 42.88 -31.21 -8.22
N TYR A 443 41.68 -30.72 -7.91
CA TYR A 443 40.40 -31.18 -8.40
C TYR A 443 39.85 -30.17 -9.39
N LEU A 444 39.14 -30.66 -10.41
CA LEU A 444 38.40 -29.82 -11.34
C LEU A 444 36.91 -29.98 -11.07
N TYR A 445 36.20 -28.87 -10.90
CA TYR A 445 34.74 -28.88 -10.81
C TYR A 445 34.19 -28.31 -12.10
N LYS A 446 33.41 -29.10 -12.85
CA LYS A 446 32.82 -28.63 -14.11
C LYS A 446 31.81 -27.54 -13.79
N VAL A 447 31.82 -26.48 -14.60
CA VAL A 447 30.98 -25.31 -14.45
C VAL A 447 30.05 -25.23 -15.64
N LYS A 448 28.74 -25.11 -15.40
CA LYS A 448 27.77 -24.82 -16.45
C LYS A 448 27.67 -23.31 -16.64
N LYS A 449 28.04 -22.82 -17.83
CA LYS A 449 27.76 -21.44 -18.25
C LYS A 449 26.29 -21.36 -18.68
N THR A 450 25.49 -20.57 -17.97
CA THR A 450 24.11 -20.28 -18.38
C THR A 450 24.09 -18.87 -18.94
N THR A 451 23.68 -18.72 -20.20
CA THR A 451 23.56 -17.41 -20.85
C THR A 451 22.08 -17.06 -20.94
N THR A 452 21.61 -16.07 -20.19
CA THR A 452 20.31 -15.44 -20.43
C THR A 452 20.51 -14.32 -21.44
N GLN A 453 19.69 -14.32 -22.50
CA GLN A 453 19.85 -13.43 -23.66
C GLN A 453 19.33 -12.02 -23.35
N SER A 454 20.12 -11.01 -23.70
CA SER A 454 19.79 -9.58 -23.65
C SER A 454 18.79 -9.22 -24.75
N ALA A 455 17.51 -9.28 -24.41
CA ALA A 455 16.47 -8.50 -25.06
C ALA A 455 15.86 -7.58 -23.99
N PRO A 456 15.33 -6.39 -24.32
CA PRO A 456 14.42 -5.70 -23.42
C PRO A 456 13.30 -6.69 -23.08
N GLN A 457 13.28 -7.17 -21.84
CA GLN A 457 12.17 -7.96 -21.34
C GLN A 457 11.22 -7.01 -20.62
N SER A 458 9.92 -7.20 -20.82
CA SER A 458 8.92 -6.62 -19.94
C SER A 458 8.68 -7.62 -18.82
N ILE A 459 8.85 -7.18 -17.57
CA ILE A 459 8.55 -8.02 -16.40
C ILE A 459 7.22 -7.55 -15.86
N THR A 460 6.26 -8.49 -15.77
CA THR A 460 4.90 -8.20 -15.30
C THR A 460 4.65 -8.83 -13.93
N TYR A 461 4.01 -8.09 -13.05
CA TYR A 461 3.50 -8.56 -11.76
C TYR A 461 1.98 -8.42 -11.72
N LYS A 462 1.31 -9.49 -11.29
CA LYS A 462 -0.15 -9.56 -11.16
C LYS A 462 -0.54 -10.55 -10.08
N THR A 463 -0.77 -10.04 -8.87
CA THR A 463 -1.22 -10.85 -7.73
C THR A 463 -2.30 -10.10 -6.96
N PRO A 464 -3.39 -10.77 -6.56
CA PRO A 464 -4.37 -10.20 -5.65
C PRO A 464 -3.74 -9.89 -4.29
N ILE A 465 -4.12 -8.75 -3.72
CA ILE A 465 -3.63 -8.24 -2.44
C ILE A 465 -4.83 -8.02 -1.54
N THR A 466 -4.79 -8.58 -0.33
CA THR A 466 -5.77 -8.29 0.71
C THR A 466 -5.63 -6.85 1.18
N LEU A 467 -6.74 -6.14 1.25
CA LEU A 467 -6.81 -4.81 1.82
C LEU A 467 -6.62 -4.90 3.34
N THR A 468 -5.59 -4.26 3.87
CA THR A 468 -5.33 -4.18 5.31
C THR A 468 -5.45 -2.73 5.82
N SER A 469 -5.72 -2.60 7.12
CA SER A 469 -5.67 -1.32 7.83
C SER A 469 -5.04 -1.50 9.20
N ILE A 470 -4.42 -0.43 9.72
CA ILE A 470 -3.86 -0.43 11.06
C ILE A 470 -4.87 0.13 12.06
N ASP A 471 -5.10 -0.63 13.12
CA ASP A 471 -5.88 -0.15 14.25
C ASP A 471 -5.11 0.97 14.99
N PRO A 472 -5.75 2.14 15.21
CA PRO A 472 -5.09 3.31 15.79
C PRO A 472 -4.54 3.10 17.21
N VAL A 473 -5.16 2.21 17.98
CA VAL A 473 -4.88 2.05 19.41
C VAL A 473 -3.84 0.97 19.64
N SER A 474 -3.99 -0.16 18.93
CA SER A 474 -3.13 -1.33 19.06
C SER A 474 -1.95 -1.33 18.09
N GLN A 475 -1.98 -0.46 17.06
CA GLN A 475 -1.00 -0.42 15.96
C GLN A 475 -0.83 -1.75 15.23
N GLN A 476 -1.83 -2.63 15.32
CA GLN A 476 -1.82 -3.92 14.62
C GLN A 476 -2.48 -3.78 13.26
N SER A 477 -1.82 -4.33 12.23
CA SER A 477 -2.39 -4.49 10.89
C SER A 477 -3.43 -5.61 10.91
N SER A 478 -4.60 -5.36 10.33
CA SER A 478 -5.69 -6.33 10.20
C SER A 478 -6.43 -6.16 8.88
N ASN A 479 -7.03 -7.24 8.40
CA ASN A 479 -7.75 -7.25 7.13
C ASN A 479 -9.00 -6.36 7.22
N VAL A 480 -9.25 -5.58 6.18
CA VAL A 480 -10.46 -4.77 6.09
C VAL A 480 -11.62 -5.67 5.71
N THR A 481 -12.59 -5.79 6.61
CA THR A 481 -13.81 -6.59 6.41
C THR A 481 -15.07 -5.72 6.27
N ALA A 482 -14.95 -4.40 6.44
CA ALA A 482 -16.03 -3.44 6.20
C ALA A 482 -15.46 -2.10 5.73
N ILE A 483 -16.18 -1.43 4.84
CA ILE A 483 -15.98 -0.04 4.44
C ILE A 483 -17.13 0.74 5.08
N LYS A 484 -16.83 1.76 5.89
CA LYS A 484 -17.83 2.56 6.60
C LYS A 484 -17.88 3.98 6.03
N ARG A 485 -19.04 4.61 6.14
CA ARG A 485 -19.19 6.04 5.87
C ARG A 485 -18.13 6.87 6.61
N ASN A 486 -17.58 7.87 5.94
CA ASN A 486 -16.51 8.76 6.40
C ASN A 486 -15.15 8.09 6.71
N ASP A 487 -14.95 6.83 6.29
CA ASP A 487 -13.63 6.20 6.32
C ASP A 487 -12.67 6.82 5.29
N PHE A 488 -11.38 6.91 5.66
CA PHE A 488 -10.29 7.16 4.72
C PHE A 488 -9.36 5.96 4.62
N ILE A 489 -9.33 5.31 3.46
CA ILE A 489 -8.49 4.15 3.19
C ILE A 489 -7.36 4.60 2.27
N ASN A 490 -6.16 4.79 2.82
CA ASN A 490 -4.97 5.15 2.04
C ASN A 490 -4.04 3.94 1.92
N ILE A 491 -3.67 3.58 0.70
CA ILE A 491 -2.84 2.41 0.39
C ILE A 491 -1.54 2.89 -0.24
N LEU A 492 -0.40 2.57 0.36
CA LEU A 492 0.92 2.85 -0.20
C LEU A 492 1.58 1.56 -0.66
N VAL A 493 1.72 1.42 -1.97
CA VAL A 493 2.37 0.29 -2.61
C VAL A 493 3.78 0.70 -3.00
N THR A 494 4.79 -0.03 -2.56
CA THR A 494 6.18 0.17 -2.96
C THR A 494 6.61 -0.96 -3.88
N VAL A 495 7.19 -0.58 -5.01
CA VAL A 495 7.68 -1.51 -6.03
C VAL A 495 9.13 -1.18 -6.33
N SER A 496 10.00 -2.19 -6.25
CA SER A 496 11.40 -2.09 -6.64
C SER A 496 11.76 -3.26 -7.55
N TYR A 497 12.58 -2.96 -8.55
CA TYR A 497 13.15 -3.94 -9.44
C TYR A 497 14.68 -3.83 -9.42
N ASN A 498 15.34 -4.95 -9.17
CA ASN A 498 16.79 -5.05 -9.23
C ASN A 498 17.23 -5.65 -10.58
N PRO A 499 17.83 -4.86 -11.49
CA PRO A 499 18.28 -5.34 -12.78
C PRO A 499 19.47 -6.31 -12.72
N GLU A 500 20.23 -6.34 -11.62
CA GLU A 500 21.40 -7.19 -11.46
C GLU A 500 21.04 -8.61 -10.98
N SER A 501 20.07 -8.71 -10.05
CA SER A 501 19.57 -10.00 -9.57
C SER A 501 18.35 -10.52 -10.36
N GLY A 502 17.66 -9.64 -11.08
CA GLY A 502 16.37 -9.94 -11.70
C GLY A 502 15.24 -10.09 -10.68
N GLU A 503 15.49 -9.74 -9.41
CA GLU A 503 14.50 -9.83 -8.35
C GLU A 503 13.54 -8.65 -8.40
N PHE A 504 12.26 -8.98 -8.21
CA PHE A 504 11.17 -8.05 -8.08
C PHE A 504 10.73 -8.04 -6.63
N GLU A 505 10.81 -6.87 -6.01
CA GLU A 505 10.33 -6.66 -4.65
C GLU A 505 9.05 -5.83 -4.73
N PHE A 506 7.99 -6.42 -4.20
CA PHE A 506 6.70 -5.78 -4.05
C PHE A 506 6.32 -5.81 -2.59
N TYR A 507 6.10 -4.64 -2.04
CA TYR A 507 5.76 -4.48 -0.65
C TYR A 507 4.63 -3.47 -0.51
N VAL A 508 3.55 -3.89 0.13
CA VAL A 508 2.52 -2.97 0.59
C VAL A 508 2.95 -2.48 1.95
N LYS A 509 3.15 -1.18 2.08
CA LYS A 509 3.50 -0.59 3.36
C LYS A 509 2.26 -0.58 4.25
N ASP A 510 2.39 -1.28 5.37
CA ASP A 510 1.55 -1.08 6.54
C ASP A 510 1.53 0.42 6.91
N TRP A 511 0.39 0.89 7.41
CA TRP A 511 0.16 2.31 7.65
C TRP A 511 0.99 2.82 8.83
N GLU A 512 2.09 3.52 8.57
CA GLU A 512 2.73 4.27 9.64
C GLU A 512 1.82 5.45 10.02
N SER A 513 1.55 5.61 11.31
CA SER A 513 0.63 6.62 11.86
C SER A 513 0.89 8.01 11.29
N GLY A 514 -0.07 8.56 10.55
CA GLY A 514 -0.04 9.93 10.05
C GLY A 514 0.97 10.16 8.92
N GLY A 515 0.47 10.55 7.75
CA GLY A 515 1.32 10.99 6.65
C GLY A 515 2.30 12.08 7.11
N GLY A 516 3.59 11.78 7.02
CA GLY A 516 4.68 12.70 7.30
C GLY A 516 5.92 12.23 6.52
N ASN A 517 6.55 13.16 5.82
CA ASN A 517 7.70 12.97 4.92
C ASN A 517 8.71 11.94 5.43
N VAL A 518 9.05 10.97 4.58
CA VAL A 518 10.31 10.25 4.70
C VAL A 518 11.37 11.02 3.92
N GLU A 519 12.09 11.90 4.62
CA GLU A 519 13.39 12.40 4.14
C GLU A 519 14.42 11.28 4.27
N PHE A 520 15.09 10.93 3.18
CA PHE A 520 16.32 10.14 3.23
C PHE A 520 17.51 11.09 3.00
N ASN A 521 18.44 11.10 3.96
CA ASN A 521 19.79 11.64 3.77
C ASN A 521 20.63 10.74 2.87
#